data_AF-A0ABD0YID0-F1
#
_entry.id   AF-A0ABD0YID0-F1
#
_cell.length_a   1.000
_cell.length_b   1.000
_cell.length_c   1.000
_cell.angle_alpha   90.00
_cell.angle_beta   90.00
_cell.angle_gamma   90.00
#
_symmetry.space_group_name_H-M   'P 1'
#
loop_
_entity.id
_entity.type
_entity.pdbx_description
1 polymer ?
#
loop_
_entity_poly.entity_id
_entity_poly.type
_entity_poly.pdbx_seq_one_letter_code
_entity_poly.pdbx_strand_id
1 'polypeptide(L)'
;MDPILSTSIWSKLSKISKTEGKTILLTTHYIEETKNSDKIGLMREGIMLTENVPSMLMAEQNCETIEQAFLSLINRQNLSSQNKNFVQNDQPLNAETDQTTYKMRMNRCLSGQRIWAMLIKNLYWMKRNYSMILFLIMLPGVQCVLMNLTVGREPEGLRVAIVNDELPSWEIVRYDEFDEAVKAARKNHVWGVLHFSQNYTASLINRIELAIMAPSYTVQHSQLEIWLDMSSK
;
A
#
# COMPACT_ATOMS: atom_id res chain seq x y z
N MET A 1 5.25 -26.25 -27.53
CA MET A 1 6.58 -25.66 -27.29
C MET A 1 7.41 -25.94 -28.53
N ASP A 2 8.26 -25.01 -28.96
CA ASP A 2 9.18 -25.31 -30.06
C ASP A 2 10.09 -26.49 -29.66
N PRO A 3 10.27 -27.52 -30.51
CA PRO A 3 11.03 -28.73 -30.17
C PRO A 3 12.47 -28.46 -29.72
N ILE A 4 13.07 -27.39 -30.25
CA ILE A 4 14.44 -26.97 -29.91
C ILE A 4 14.48 -26.40 -28.48
N LEU A 5 13.50 -25.59 -28.11
CA LEU A 5 13.42 -24.98 -26.79
C LEU A 5 13.13 -26.03 -25.71
N SER A 6 12.22 -26.97 -25.96
CA SER A 6 11.92 -28.04 -24.99
C SER A 6 13.16 -28.88 -24.71
N THR A 7 13.90 -29.27 -25.75
CA THR A 7 15.16 -30.03 -25.60
C THR A 7 16.20 -29.26 -24.77
N SER A 8 16.34 -27.95 -25.00
CA SER A 8 17.24 -27.09 -24.23
C SER A 8 16.84 -27.03 -22.74
N ILE A 9 15.54 -26.90 -22.46
CA ILE A 9 14.99 -26.89 -21.10
C ILE A 9 15.27 -28.23 -20.41
N TRP A 10 14.96 -29.35 -21.06
CA TRP A 10 15.19 -30.70 -20.51
C TRP A 10 16.67 -30.97 -20.20
N SER A 11 17.58 -30.56 -21.09
CA SER A 11 19.03 -30.66 -20.84
C SER A 11 19.44 -29.92 -19.57
N LYS A 12 18.90 -28.71 -19.37
CA LYS A 12 19.19 -27.89 -18.20
C LYS A 12 18.58 -28.46 -16.91
N LEU A 13 17.34 -28.95 -16.96
CA LEU A 13 16.69 -29.59 -15.82
C LEU A 13 17.42 -30.88 -15.41
N SER A 14 17.76 -31.74 -16.38
CA SER A 14 18.55 -32.95 -16.14
C SER A 14 19.92 -32.63 -15.54
N LYS A 15 20.59 -31.56 -16.02
CA LYS A 15 21.85 -31.11 -15.44
C LYS A 15 21.68 -30.72 -13.97
N ILE A 16 20.72 -29.86 -13.66
CA ILE A 16 20.46 -29.41 -12.28
C ILE A 16 20.12 -30.59 -11.36
N SER A 17 19.27 -31.53 -11.81
CA SER A 17 18.94 -32.74 -11.05
C SER A 17 20.20 -33.55 -10.69
N LYS A 18 21.02 -33.84 -11.70
CA LYS A 18 22.20 -34.71 -11.56
C LYS A 18 23.38 -34.05 -10.85
N THR A 19 23.64 -32.75 -11.11
CA THR A 19 24.81 -32.06 -10.54
C THR A 19 24.55 -31.46 -9.17
N GLU A 20 23.34 -30.94 -8.94
CA GLU A 20 23.00 -30.26 -7.68
C GLU A 20 22.17 -31.15 -6.74
N GLY A 21 21.84 -32.38 -7.15
CA GLY A 21 21.07 -33.34 -6.34
C GLY A 21 19.67 -32.83 -6.00
N LYS A 22 19.05 -32.05 -6.88
CA LYS A 22 17.72 -31.45 -6.64
C LYS A 22 16.62 -32.32 -7.23
N THR A 23 15.59 -32.61 -6.45
CA THR A 23 14.35 -33.22 -6.95
C THR A 23 13.53 -32.19 -7.71
N ILE A 24 13.19 -32.48 -8.96
CA ILE A 24 12.38 -31.61 -9.82
C ILE A 24 11.07 -32.34 -10.13
N LEU A 25 9.95 -31.72 -9.79
CA LEU A 25 8.62 -32.18 -10.18
C LEU A 25 8.11 -31.30 -11.32
N LEU A 26 7.72 -31.94 -12.43
CA LEU A 26 7.17 -31.27 -13.61
C LEU A 26 5.78 -31.83 -13.91
N THR A 27 4.88 -30.97 -14.33
CA THR A 27 3.62 -31.36 -14.97
C THR A 27 3.65 -30.91 -16.43
N THR A 28 3.33 -31.82 -17.35
CA THR A 28 3.25 -31.53 -18.78
C THR A 28 2.02 -32.24 -19.35
N HIS A 29 1.39 -31.63 -20.35
CA HIS A 29 0.29 -32.23 -21.11
C HIS A 29 0.78 -32.99 -22.35
N TYR A 30 2.07 -32.92 -22.68
CA TYR A 30 2.67 -33.67 -23.78
C TYR A 30 3.31 -34.95 -23.25
N ILE A 31 2.69 -36.10 -23.52
CA ILE A 31 3.15 -37.40 -23.02
C ILE A 31 4.57 -37.73 -23.54
N GLU A 32 4.88 -37.41 -24.80
CA GLU A 32 6.23 -37.55 -25.36
C GLU A 32 7.34 -36.89 -24.53
N GLU A 33 7.07 -35.75 -23.87
CA GLU A 33 8.07 -35.08 -23.03
C GLU A 33 8.44 -35.91 -21.79
N THR A 34 7.56 -36.79 -21.34
CA THR A 34 7.75 -37.63 -20.15
C THR A 34 8.79 -38.75 -20.37
N LYS A 35 9.09 -39.10 -21.62
CA LYS A 35 10.13 -40.10 -21.96
C LYS A 35 11.51 -39.73 -21.42
N ASN A 36 11.78 -38.43 -21.28
CA ASN A 36 13.07 -37.92 -20.83
C ASN A 36 13.20 -37.82 -19.30
N SER A 37 12.18 -38.25 -18.56
CA SER A 37 12.17 -38.18 -17.09
C SER A 37 12.67 -39.48 -16.45
N ASP A 38 13.24 -39.35 -15.25
CA ASP A 38 13.71 -40.51 -14.47
C ASP A 38 12.52 -41.36 -13.97
N LYS A 39 11.36 -40.73 -13.77
CA LYS A 39 10.13 -41.36 -13.27
C LYS A 39 8.90 -40.58 -13.73
N ILE A 40 7.84 -41.29 -14.12
CA ILE A 40 6.57 -40.73 -14.57
C ILE A 40 5.43 -41.13 -13.63
N GLY A 41 4.57 -40.19 -13.31
CA GLY A 41 3.30 -40.41 -12.62
C GLY A 41 2.14 -40.02 -13.53
N LEU A 42 1.21 -40.93 -13.78
CA LEU A 42 0.02 -40.66 -14.59
C LEU A 42 -1.19 -40.52 -13.67
N MET A 43 -1.88 -39.39 -13.73
CA MET A 43 -3.01 -39.09 -12.84
C MET A 43 -4.28 -38.82 -13.64
N ARG A 44 -5.42 -39.27 -13.13
CA ARG A 44 -6.74 -38.91 -13.67
C ARG A 44 -7.78 -38.83 -12.56
N GLU A 45 -8.60 -37.78 -12.59
CA GLU A 45 -9.69 -37.55 -11.61
C GLU A 45 -9.20 -37.57 -10.14
N GLY A 46 -7.99 -37.06 -9.92
CA GLY A 46 -7.37 -37.03 -8.58
C GLY A 46 -6.79 -38.36 -8.10
N ILE A 47 -6.81 -39.41 -8.93
CA ILE A 47 -6.28 -40.74 -8.61
C ILE A 47 -4.99 -40.97 -9.41
N MET A 48 -3.92 -41.40 -8.71
CA MET A 48 -2.69 -41.87 -9.36
C MET A 48 -2.95 -43.23 -10.01
N LEU A 49 -2.79 -43.30 -11.32
CA LEU A 49 -2.97 -44.53 -12.11
C LEU A 49 -1.73 -45.43 -12.02
N THR A 50 -0.55 -44.82 -12.04
CA THR A 50 0.75 -45.48 -11.96
C THR A 50 1.85 -44.46 -11.64
N GLU A 51 2.94 -44.93 -11.03
CA GLU A 51 4.17 -44.19 -10.80
C GLU A 51 5.35 -45.13 -11.07
N ASN A 52 6.04 -44.97 -12.20
CA ASN A 52 7.17 -45.85 -12.55
C ASN A 52 8.15 -45.19 -13.54
N VAL A 53 9.27 -45.84 -13.83
CA VAL A 53 10.19 -45.44 -14.91
C VAL A 53 9.49 -45.64 -16.26
N PRO A 54 9.64 -44.72 -17.24
CA PRO A 54 9.00 -44.84 -18.56
C PRO A 54 9.18 -46.21 -19.24
N SER A 55 10.40 -46.75 -19.21
CA SER A 55 10.72 -48.06 -19.80
C SER A 55 10.01 -49.21 -19.11
N MET A 56 9.93 -49.20 -17.78
CA MET A 56 9.22 -50.22 -17.01
C MET A 56 7.71 -50.13 -17.24
N LEU A 57 7.15 -48.92 -17.33
CA LEU A 57 5.71 -48.76 -17.59
C LEU A 57 5.32 -49.33 -18.96
N MET A 58 6.13 -49.09 -19.99
CA MET A 58 5.90 -49.63 -21.33
C MET A 58 5.97 -51.16 -21.35
N ALA A 59 6.93 -51.75 -20.61
CA ALA A 59 7.03 -53.20 -20.46
C ALA A 59 5.85 -53.81 -19.68
N GLU A 60 5.40 -53.15 -18.62
CA GLU A 60 4.28 -53.60 -17.78
C GLU A 60 2.95 -53.62 -18.55
N GLN A 61 2.72 -52.61 -19.39
CA GLN A 61 1.49 -52.49 -20.19
C GLN A 61 1.62 -53.14 -21.59
N ASN A 62 2.77 -53.75 -21.90
CA ASN A 62 3.09 -54.35 -23.19
C ASN A 62 2.78 -53.43 -24.39
N CYS A 63 3.21 -52.16 -24.29
CA CYS A 63 2.94 -51.10 -25.26
C CYS A 63 4.23 -50.54 -25.84
N GLU A 64 4.18 -50.02 -27.07
CA GLU A 64 5.33 -49.38 -27.73
C GLU A 64 5.51 -47.91 -27.33
N THR A 65 4.44 -47.28 -26.84
CA THR A 65 4.39 -45.86 -26.50
C THR A 65 3.74 -45.63 -25.13
N ILE A 66 4.11 -44.53 -24.47
CA ILE A 66 3.54 -44.15 -23.16
C ILE A 66 2.07 -43.76 -23.32
N GLU A 67 1.72 -43.16 -24.46
CA GLU A 67 0.37 -42.79 -24.85
C GLU A 67 -0.56 -44.01 -24.84
N GLN A 68 -0.14 -45.13 -25.43
CA GLN A 68 -0.89 -46.38 -25.42
C GLN A 68 -1.01 -46.96 -24.00
N ALA A 69 0.08 -46.93 -23.22
CA ALA A 69 0.05 -47.37 -21.83
C ALA A 69 -0.95 -46.54 -21.00
N PHE A 70 -1.02 -45.23 -21.23
CA PHE A 70 -1.98 -44.34 -20.58
C PHE A 70 -3.43 -44.67 -20.96
N LEU A 71 -3.71 -44.91 -22.25
CA LEU A 71 -5.04 -45.31 -22.71
C LEU A 71 -5.49 -46.65 -22.11
N SER A 72 -4.58 -47.62 -22.02
CA SER A 72 -4.83 -48.91 -21.36
C SER A 72 -5.23 -48.71 -19.89
N LEU A 73 -4.48 -47.88 -19.16
CA LEU A 73 -4.75 -47.56 -17.76
C LEU A 73 -6.09 -46.83 -17.56
N ILE A 74 -6.44 -45.91 -18.47
CA ILE A 74 -7.74 -45.24 -18.48
C ILE A 74 -8.88 -46.26 -18.66
N ASN A 75 -8.76 -47.16 -19.62
CA ASN A 75 -9.78 -48.17 -19.88
C ASN A 75 -9.96 -49.08 -18.66
N ARG A 76 -8.86 -49.48 -18.03
CA ARG A 76 -8.85 -50.24 -16.78
C ARG A 76 -9.55 -49.49 -15.64
N GLN A 77 -9.31 -48.18 -15.51
CA GLN A 77 -9.98 -47.32 -14.51
C GLN A 77 -11.48 -47.18 -14.76
N ASN A 78 -11.90 -47.04 -16.02
CA ASN A 78 -13.31 -46.95 -16.40
C ASN A 78 -14.05 -48.28 -16.10
N LEU A 79 -13.43 -49.41 -16.42
CA LEU A 79 -13.95 -50.76 -16.13
C LEU A 79 -14.08 -51.02 -14.63
N SER A 80 -13.08 -50.62 -13.84
CA SER A 80 -13.11 -50.77 -12.37
C SER A 80 -14.10 -49.82 -11.70
N SER A 81 -14.36 -48.65 -12.29
CA SER A 81 -15.37 -47.70 -11.79
C SER A 81 -16.81 -48.20 -12.00
N GLN A 82 -17.06 -49.06 -13.00
CA GLN A 82 -18.35 -49.75 -13.16
C GLN A 82 -18.55 -50.92 -12.18
N ASN A 83 -17.48 -51.39 -11.53
CA ASN A 83 -17.48 -52.59 -10.68
C ASN A 83 -17.26 -52.27 -9.18
N LYS A 84 -17.63 -51.06 -8.74
CA LYS A 84 -17.49 -50.57 -7.35
C LYS A 84 -18.48 -51.23 -6.37
N ASN A 85 -18.37 -52.56 -6.19
CA ASN A 85 -18.90 -53.24 -5.01
C ASN A 85 -17.90 -54.16 -4.32
N PHE A 86 -16.62 -54.23 -4.72
CA PHE A 86 -15.63 -55.04 -3.98
C PHE A 86 -14.24 -54.39 -3.87
N VAL A 87 -13.87 -54.15 -2.61
CA VAL A 87 -12.53 -54.09 -2.00
C VAL A 87 -11.65 -52.86 -2.30
N GLN A 88 -11.72 -51.89 -1.38
CA GLN A 88 -10.57 -51.09 -0.96
C GLN A 88 -9.55 -52.00 -0.27
N ASN A 89 -8.45 -52.30 -0.97
CA ASN A 89 -7.21 -52.74 -0.35
C ASN A 89 -6.10 -51.80 -0.82
N ASP A 90 -6.26 -50.51 -0.54
CA ASP A 90 -5.10 -49.62 -0.48
C ASP A 90 -4.49 -49.84 0.90
N GLN A 91 -3.56 -50.80 0.97
CA GLN A 91 -2.61 -50.78 2.07
C GLN A 91 -1.93 -49.40 2.00
N PRO A 92 -1.99 -48.58 3.06
CA PRO A 92 -1.22 -47.35 3.07
C PRO A 92 0.24 -47.74 2.83
N LEU A 93 0.93 -47.05 1.92
CA LEU A 93 2.38 -47.12 1.87
C LEU A 93 2.85 -46.98 3.32
N ASN A 94 3.55 -48.00 3.84
CA ASN A 94 4.28 -47.90 5.08
C ASN A 94 5.35 -46.83 4.84
N ALA A 95 4.97 -45.58 5.06
CA ALA A 95 5.88 -44.47 5.14
C ALA A 95 6.67 -44.71 6.42
N GLU A 96 7.76 -45.49 6.30
CA GLU A 96 8.85 -45.43 7.26
C GLU A 96 9.18 -43.94 7.40
N THR A 97 8.74 -43.40 8.54
CA THR A 97 8.78 -41.98 8.79
C THR A 97 10.19 -41.65 9.24
N ASP A 98 11.15 -41.81 8.33
CA ASP A 98 12.46 -41.21 8.47
C ASP A 98 12.24 -39.70 8.43
N GLN A 99 12.09 -39.11 9.63
CA GLN A 99 12.02 -37.68 9.86
C GLN A 99 13.37 -37.03 9.54
N THR A 100 13.83 -37.15 8.29
CA THR A 100 14.80 -36.21 7.76
C THR A 100 14.08 -34.87 7.69
N THR A 101 14.36 -34.04 8.71
CA THR A 101 13.81 -32.70 8.83
C THR A 101 14.30 -31.89 7.64
N TYR A 102 13.53 -31.86 6.55
CA TYR A 102 13.80 -30.98 5.43
C TYR A 102 13.57 -29.56 5.95
N LYS A 103 14.68 -28.91 6.32
CA LYS A 103 14.68 -27.53 6.81
C LYS A 103 14.45 -26.62 5.62
N MET A 104 13.21 -26.56 5.11
CA MET A 104 12.81 -25.50 4.19
C MET A 104 13.10 -24.20 4.91
N ARG A 105 14.03 -23.43 4.35
CA ARG A 105 14.50 -22.17 4.93
C ARG A 105 13.36 -21.16 4.85
N MET A 106 12.50 -21.19 5.86
CA MET A 106 11.42 -20.25 6.07
C MET A 106 12.05 -18.92 6.49
N ASN A 107 12.53 -18.15 5.51
CA ASN A 107 13.09 -16.84 5.77
C ASN A 107 11.97 -15.91 6.25
N ARG A 108 12.09 -15.42 7.48
CA ARG A 108 11.18 -14.45 8.09
C ARG A 108 11.05 -13.16 7.28
N CYS A 109 9.94 -12.48 7.54
CA CYS A 109 9.37 -11.34 6.84
C CYS A 109 10.28 -10.09 6.77
N LEU A 110 10.03 -9.26 5.75
CA LEU A 110 10.61 -7.95 5.41
C LEU A 110 12.05 -7.68 5.92
N SER A 111 13.04 -8.06 5.12
CA SER A 111 14.40 -7.51 5.25
C SER A 111 14.50 -6.20 4.46
N GLY A 112 15.04 -5.14 5.08
CA GLY A 112 15.28 -3.85 4.41
C GLY A 112 16.11 -3.99 3.13
N GLN A 113 17.03 -4.95 3.08
CA GLN A 113 17.80 -5.28 1.87
C GLN A 113 16.91 -5.76 0.72
N ARG A 114 15.85 -6.52 1.02
CA ARG A 114 14.87 -6.96 0.00
C ARG A 114 14.01 -5.81 -0.49
N ILE A 115 13.59 -4.92 0.41
CA ILE A 115 12.82 -3.72 0.05
C ILE A 115 13.65 -2.83 -0.87
N TRP A 116 14.92 -2.59 -0.52
CA TRP A 116 15.81 -1.77 -1.35
C TRP A 116 16.08 -2.42 -2.72
N ALA A 117 16.29 -3.74 -2.77
CA ALA A 117 16.41 -4.47 -4.03
C ALA A 117 15.14 -4.38 -4.90
N MET A 118 13.95 -4.43 -4.28
CA MET A 118 12.67 -4.28 -4.97
C MET A 118 12.47 -2.85 -5.49
N LEU A 119 12.84 -1.83 -4.71
CA LEU A 119 12.80 -0.43 -5.13
C LEU A 119 13.73 -0.19 -6.33
N ILE A 120 14.94 -0.73 -6.29
CA ILE A 120 15.89 -0.63 -7.41
C ILE A 120 15.35 -1.33 -8.66
N LYS A 121 14.81 -2.54 -8.50
CA LYS A 121 14.18 -3.26 -9.61
C LYS A 121 13.05 -2.42 -10.22
N ASN A 122 12.22 -1.80 -9.39
CA ASN A 122 11.14 -0.93 -9.84
C ASN A 122 11.68 0.34 -10.54
N LEU A 123 12.76 0.94 -10.02
CA LEU A 123 13.41 2.10 -10.62
C LEU A 123 14.01 1.78 -11.99
N TYR A 124 14.62 0.61 -12.17
CA TYR A 124 15.12 0.17 -13.48
C TYR A 124 14.01 -0.06 -14.49
N TRP A 125 12.87 -0.61 -14.05
CA TRP A 125 11.70 -0.78 -14.90
C TRP A 125 11.12 0.58 -15.32
N MET A 126 10.99 1.51 -14.37
CA MET A 126 10.58 2.89 -14.64
C MET A 126 11.54 3.59 -15.60
N LYS A 127 12.86 3.42 -15.43
CA LYS A 127 13.88 4.06 -16.29
C LYS A 127 13.74 3.68 -17.76
N ARG A 128 13.24 2.48 -18.07
CA ARG A 128 12.94 2.07 -19.45
C ARG A 128 11.67 2.73 -20.01
N ASN A 129 10.80 3.27 -19.16
CA ASN A 129 9.53 3.90 -19.53
C ASN A 129 9.60 5.43 -19.34
N TYR A 130 10.39 6.08 -20.20
CA TYR A 130 10.65 7.53 -20.13
C TYR A 130 9.38 8.39 -20.18
N SER A 131 8.35 7.97 -20.92
CA SER A 131 7.07 8.70 -21.00
C SER A 131 6.39 8.79 -19.64
N MET A 132 6.40 7.71 -18.87
CA MET A 132 5.79 7.65 -17.55
C MET A 132 6.58 8.50 -16.54
N ILE A 133 7.91 8.48 -16.61
CA ILE A 133 8.78 9.32 -15.75
C ILE A 133 8.57 10.81 -16.07
N LEU A 134 8.53 11.18 -17.36
CA LEU A 134 8.32 12.55 -17.79
C LEU A 134 7.00 13.08 -17.24
N PHE A 135 5.90 12.31 -17.35
CA PHE A 135 4.60 12.70 -16.82
C PHE A 135 4.63 12.86 -15.29
N LEU A 136 5.24 11.91 -14.59
CA LEU A 136 5.33 11.92 -13.12
C LEU A 136 6.11 13.13 -12.59
N ILE A 137 7.13 13.60 -13.32
CA ILE A 137 7.94 14.77 -12.92
C ILE A 137 7.32 16.08 -13.42
N MET A 138 6.77 16.10 -14.64
CA MET A 138 6.17 17.29 -15.24
C MET A 138 4.93 17.75 -14.47
N LEU A 139 4.07 16.82 -14.03
CA LEU A 139 2.79 17.18 -13.42
C LEU A 139 2.97 17.99 -12.11
N PRO A 140 3.80 17.58 -11.14
CA PRO A 140 4.12 18.42 -9.98
C PRO A 140 4.84 19.72 -10.34
N GLY A 141 5.73 19.68 -11.35
CA GLY A 141 6.41 20.90 -11.82
C GLY A 141 5.43 21.94 -12.35
N VAL A 142 4.47 21.52 -13.18
CA VAL A 142 3.39 22.37 -13.70
C VAL A 142 2.51 22.87 -12.57
N GLN A 143 2.17 22.03 -11.58
CA GLN A 143 1.41 22.45 -10.41
C GLN A 143 2.13 23.55 -9.61
N CYS A 144 3.43 23.40 -9.36
CA CYS A 144 4.22 24.43 -8.68
C CYS A 144 4.28 25.73 -9.48
N VAL A 145 4.48 25.65 -10.80
CA VAL A 145 4.49 26.83 -11.68
C VAL A 145 3.14 27.53 -11.67
N LEU A 146 2.03 26.78 -11.79
CA LEU A 146 0.68 27.32 -11.71
C LEU A 146 0.44 28.00 -10.36
N MET A 147 0.81 27.36 -9.26
CA MET A 147 0.68 27.94 -7.92
C MET A 147 1.42 29.27 -7.80
N ASN A 148 2.67 29.31 -8.25
CA ASN A 148 3.49 30.53 -8.23
C ASN A 148 2.92 31.63 -9.16
N LEU A 149 2.34 31.27 -10.30
CA LEU A 149 1.67 32.23 -11.19
C LEU A 149 0.37 32.77 -10.60
N THR A 150 -0.38 31.94 -9.85
CA THR A 150 -1.67 32.33 -9.26
C THR A 150 -1.54 33.10 -7.95
N VAL A 151 -0.53 32.78 -7.12
CA VAL A 151 -0.42 33.29 -5.74
C VAL A 151 0.81 34.19 -5.56
N GLY A 152 1.84 34.07 -6.40
CA GLY A 152 3.18 34.60 -6.14
C GLY A 152 3.49 36.01 -6.68
N ARG A 153 2.51 36.79 -7.12
CA ARG A 153 2.77 38.20 -7.47
C ARG A 153 2.26 39.12 -6.36
N GLU A 154 3.19 39.82 -5.71
CA GLU A 154 2.86 40.98 -4.88
C GLU A 154 2.19 42.03 -5.79
N PRO A 155 1.07 42.65 -5.38
CA PRO A 155 0.41 43.68 -6.18
C PRO A 155 1.24 44.96 -6.18
N GLU A 156 2.18 45.09 -7.10
CA GLU A 156 2.97 46.30 -7.28
C GLU A 156 2.21 47.35 -8.12
N GLY A 157 2.21 48.61 -7.68
CA GLY A 157 1.64 49.74 -8.41
C GLY A 157 0.19 50.11 -8.06
N LEU A 158 -0.38 49.59 -6.97
CA LEU A 158 -1.67 50.08 -6.48
C LEU A 158 -1.50 51.49 -5.89
N ARG A 159 -1.92 52.52 -6.63
CA ARG A 159 -2.21 53.85 -6.05
C ARG A 159 -3.48 53.74 -5.22
N VAL A 160 -3.33 53.34 -3.96
CA VAL A 160 -4.43 53.28 -3.00
C VAL A 160 -4.65 54.69 -2.44
N ALA A 161 -5.70 55.36 -2.93
CA ALA A 161 -6.36 56.39 -2.15
C ALA A 161 -7.49 55.71 -1.38
N ILE A 162 -7.40 55.69 -0.05
CA ILE A 162 -8.46 55.14 0.79
C ILE A 162 -9.49 56.27 0.96
N VAL A 163 -10.56 56.20 0.18
CA VAL A 163 -11.84 56.82 0.50
C VAL A 163 -12.77 55.66 0.85
N ASN A 164 -13.18 55.63 2.10
CA ASN A 164 -14.02 54.58 2.65
C ASN A 164 -15.45 55.12 2.74
N ASP A 165 -16.24 54.90 1.69
CA ASP A 165 -17.64 55.33 1.62
C ASP A 165 -18.61 54.32 2.25
N GLU A 166 -18.12 53.16 2.71
CA GLU A 166 -18.92 52.05 3.23
C GLU A 166 -18.88 51.94 4.78
N LEU A 167 -17.98 52.67 5.45
CA LEU A 167 -18.02 52.85 6.90
C LEU A 167 -17.78 54.33 7.20
N PRO A 168 -18.73 55.03 7.87
CA PRO A 168 -18.46 56.39 8.32
C PRO A 168 -17.24 56.30 9.22
N SER A 169 -16.29 57.22 9.01
CA SER A 169 -15.20 57.53 9.94
C SER A 169 -15.57 57.11 11.36
N TRP A 170 -14.97 56.02 11.84
CA TRP A 170 -15.09 55.56 13.22
C TRP A 170 -14.75 56.73 14.14
N GLU A 171 -15.79 57.42 14.62
CA GLU A 171 -15.67 58.48 15.58
C GLU A 171 -15.42 57.80 16.92
N ILE A 172 -14.14 57.68 17.28
CA ILE A 172 -13.75 57.15 18.58
C ILE A 172 -14.17 58.19 19.62
N VAL A 173 -15.34 58.01 20.21
CA VAL A 173 -15.79 58.80 21.35
C VAL A 173 -15.06 58.29 22.59
N ARG A 174 -14.26 59.17 23.20
CA ARG A 174 -13.55 58.86 24.44
C ARG A 174 -14.47 59.13 25.63
N TYR A 175 -14.54 58.17 26.53
CA TYR A 175 -15.20 58.30 27.83
C TYR A 175 -14.13 58.09 28.90
N ASP A 176 -14.11 58.95 29.91
CA ASP A 176 -13.16 58.84 31.01
C ASP A 176 -13.55 57.75 32.02
N GLU A 177 -14.85 57.43 32.09
CA GLU A 177 -15.40 56.42 32.98
C GLU A 177 -16.08 55.28 32.19
N PHE A 178 -15.78 54.05 32.58
CA PHE A 178 -16.29 52.85 31.94
C PHE A 178 -17.83 52.74 32.00
N ASP A 179 -18.42 53.08 33.16
CA ASP A 179 -19.87 53.01 33.36
C ASP A 179 -20.63 53.99 32.46
N GLU A 180 -20.04 55.12 32.11
CA GLU A 180 -20.62 56.08 31.18
C GLU A 180 -20.61 55.55 29.75
N ALA A 181 -19.49 54.96 29.33
CA ALA A 181 -19.34 54.34 28.01
C ALA A 181 -20.35 53.19 27.82
N VAL A 182 -20.52 52.33 28.83
CA VAL A 182 -21.48 51.21 28.76
C VAL A 182 -22.93 51.71 28.74
N LYS A 183 -23.25 52.78 29.47
CA LYS A 183 -24.58 53.43 29.38
C LYS A 183 -24.82 54.03 28.00
N ALA A 184 -23.80 54.62 27.38
CA ALA A 184 -23.88 55.13 26.01
C ALA A 184 -24.15 54.01 25.00
N ALA A 185 -23.50 52.85 25.14
CA ALA A 185 -23.77 51.69 24.31
C ALA A 185 -25.20 51.16 24.48
N ARG A 186 -25.69 51.04 25.72
CA ARG A 186 -27.07 50.60 26.00
C ARG A 186 -28.15 51.57 25.52
N LYS A 187 -27.82 52.85 25.37
CA LYS A 187 -28.73 53.88 24.85
C LYS A 187 -28.55 54.09 23.35
N ASN A 188 -27.83 53.20 22.67
CA ASN A 188 -27.57 53.25 21.23
C ASN A 188 -26.88 54.57 20.78
N HIS A 189 -26.05 55.16 21.65
CA HIS A 189 -25.21 56.32 21.30
C HIS A 189 -23.87 55.88 20.70
N VAL A 190 -23.41 54.66 21.02
CA VAL A 190 -22.24 54.00 20.41
C VAL A 190 -22.57 52.52 20.16
N TRP A 191 -22.00 51.92 19.11
CA TRP A 191 -22.26 50.50 18.76
C TRP A 191 -21.51 49.49 19.63
N GLY A 192 -20.49 49.94 20.34
CA GLY A 192 -19.74 49.11 21.28
C GLY A 192 -18.68 49.89 22.04
N VAL A 193 -18.28 49.34 23.17
CA VAL A 193 -17.25 49.86 24.06
C VAL A 193 -16.10 48.87 24.09
N LEU A 194 -14.89 49.41 23.95
CA LEU A 194 -13.65 48.68 24.14
C LEU A 194 -12.94 49.28 25.37
N HIS A 195 -12.78 48.49 26.43
CA HIS A 195 -12.18 48.96 27.67
C HIS A 195 -10.82 48.30 27.92
N PHE A 196 -9.83 49.15 28.23
CA PHE A 196 -8.50 48.74 28.66
C PHE A 196 -8.31 49.12 30.13
N SER A 197 -7.97 48.14 30.96
CA SER A 197 -7.64 48.38 32.36
C SER A 197 -6.36 49.21 32.53
N GLN A 198 -6.23 49.87 33.68
CA GLN A 198 -4.99 50.58 34.03
C GLN A 198 -3.80 49.60 34.03
N ASN A 199 -2.67 50.05 33.49
CA ASN A 199 -1.45 49.25 33.32
C ASN A 199 -1.60 47.99 32.43
N TYR A 200 -2.57 47.97 31.51
CA TYR A 200 -2.84 46.84 30.61
C TYR A 200 -1.59 46.28 29.92
N THR A 201 -0.78 47.13 29.31
CA THR A 201 0.42 46.70 28.57
C THR A 201 1.43 46.00 29.48
N ALA A 202 1.69 46.54 30.67
CA ALA A 202 2.63 45.96 31.63
C ALA A 202 2.10 44.62 32.18
N SER A 203 0.82 44.54 32.51
CA SER A 203 0.18 43.29 32.96
C SER A 203 0.14 42.23 31.86
N LEU A 204 -0.06 42.62 30.59
CA LEU A 204 -0.07 41.71 29.46
C LEU A 204 1.31 41.09 29.22
N ILE A 205 2.37 41.91 29.24
CA ILE A 205 3.76 41.42 29.11
C ILE A 205 4.09 40.46 30.25
N ASN A 206 3.80 40.86 31.50
CA ASN A 206 4.03 39.99 32.66
C ASN A 206 3.25 38.67 32.58
N ARG A 207 2.05 38.67 32.00
CA ARG A 207 1.26 37.44 31.77
C ARG A 207 1.90 36.53 30.73
N ILE A 208 2.46 37.09 29.66
CA ILE A 208 3.17 36.32 28.63
C ILE A 208 4.44 35.69 29.21
N GLU A 209 5.19 36.43 30.03
CA GLU A 209 6.44 35.96 30.63
C GLU A 209 6.22 34.91 31.71
N LEU A 210 5.26 35.12 32.62
CA LEU A 210 4.99 34.21 33.74
C LEU A 210 4.05 33.05 33.38
N ALA A 211 3.38 33.13 32.22
CA ALA A 211 2.42 32.15 31.72
C ALA A 211 1.43 31.67 32.80
N ILE A 212 1.52 30.41 33.23
CA ILE A 212 0.61 29.77 34.19
C ILE A 212 0.86 30.28 35.64
N MET A 213 2.04 30.85 35.92
CA MET A 213 2.41 31.37 37.24
C MET A 213 2.00 32.84 37.45
N ALA A 214 1.32 33.45 36.48
CA ALA A 214 0.91 34.84 36.58
C ALA A 214 -0.07 35.05 37.76
N PRO A 215 0.17 36.04 38.64
CA PRO A 215 -0.77 36.38 39.72
C PRO A 215 -2.14 36.76 39.18
N SER A 216 -3.20 36.50 39.96
CA SER A 216 -4.58 36.75 39.52
C SER A 216 -4.86 38.21 39.12
N TYR A 217 -4.19 39.19 39.75
CA TYR A 217 -4.34 40.60 39.38
C TYR A 217 -3.73 40.92 38.00
N THR A 218 -2.64 40.25 37.62
CA THR A 218 -2.01 40.38 36.29
C THR A 218 -2.92 39.81 35.20
N VAL A 219 -3.63 38.71 35.51
CA VAL A 219 -4.62 38.13 34.61
C VAL A 219 -5.82 39.06 34.45
N GLN A 220 -6.33 39.63 35.54
CA GLN A 220 -7.45 40.57 35.50
C GLN A 220 -7.11 41.85 34.72
N HIS A 221 -5.96 42.49 35.00
CA HIS A 221 -5.55 43.73 34.34
C HIS A 221 -5.01 43.54 32.91
N SER A 222 -4.90 42.31 32.39
CA SER A 222 -4.52 42.04 31.00
C SER A 222 -5.69 41.52 30.16
N GLN A 223 -6.91 41.55 30.71
CA GLN A 223 -8.12 41.20 29.97
C GLN A 223 -8.63 42.42 29.20
N LEU A 224 -9.05 42.16 27.96
CA LEU A 224 -9.72 43.14 27.12
C LEU A 224 -11.23 42.92 27.24
N GLU A 225 -11.96 43.93 27.70
CA GLU A 225 -13.41 43.85 27.82
C GLU A 225 -14.07 44.55 26.62
N ILE A 226 -14.93 43.80 25.93
CA ILE A 226 -15.69 44.28 24.77
C ILE A 226 -17.17 44.20 25.11
N TRP A 227 -17.87 45.33 25.02
CA TRP A 227 -19.31 45.41 25.21
C TRP A 227 -19.94 45.91 23.93
N LEU A 228 -20.75 45.09 23.28
CA LEU A 228 -21.47 45.48 22.08
C LEU A 228 -22.85 46.03 22.45
N ASP A 229 -23.47 46.80 21.55
CA ASP A 229 -24.86 47.19 21.71
C ASP A 229 -25.75 45.94 21.80
N MET A 230 -26.49 45.86 22.91
CA MET A 230 -27.42 44.76 23.24
C MET A 230 -28.87 45.27 23.29
N SER A 231 -29.13 46.47 22.78
CA SER A 231 -30.48 47.01 22.64
C SER A 231 -31.27 46.11 21.69
N SER A 232 -32.31 45.45 22.17
CA SER A 232 -33.22 44.71 21.30
C SER A 232 -33.93 45.71 20.39
N LYS A 233 -33.74 45.59 19.07
CA LYS A 233 -34.55 46.30 18.07
C LYS A 233 -36.04 46.04 18.27
#